data_AF-A0A9D1SED3-F1
#
_entry.id   AF-A0A9D1SED3-F1
#
_cell.length_a   1.000
_cell.length_b   1.000
_cell.length_c   1.000
_cell.angle_alpha   90.00
_cell.angle_beta   90.00
_cell.angle_gamma   90.00
#
_symmetry.space_group_name_H-M   'P 1'
#
loop_
_entity.id
_entity.type
_entity.pdbx_description
1 polymer ?
#
loop_
_entity_poly.entity_id
_entity_poly.type
_entity_poly.pdbx_seq_one_letter_code
_entity_poly.pdbx_strand_id
1 'polypeptide(L)'
;MIDMLFVSLEVSLAVLAVLAVSPLLMRRYSRKWRYWVWLLFAVRLMIPYRLELPAAPVSVSVPEIITVTTVTEEGAEPIPETAAEPGPRDKTGTVRTADETRRAIDVRSAGIFVWAAGAAAFFGVHTAAYMVFRRRVKPYLVHESEHVYRCARIESPVLVGFIKPMIILPEADYSDEEREIIVKHELTHWQRRDMWYKLVLLIANSVHWFNPIVYVMVRRANADLEYTCDDAVVRGSDAEYRKLYSMVILKTMGSVKRRNR
;
A
#
# COMPACT_ATOMS: atom_id res chain seq x y z
N MET A 1 17.00 6.81 -11.53
CA MET A 1 17.18 7.05 -10.08
C MET A 1 16.40 8.28 -9.62
N ILE A 2 16.55 9.42 -10.30
CA ILE A 2 15.78 10.65 -10.05
C ILE A 2 14.25 10.40 -10.13
N ASP A 3 13.77 9.62 -11.10
CA ASP A 3 12.34 9.26 -11.22
C ASP A 3 11.77 8.52 -10.00
N MET A 4 12.54 7.62 -9.39
CA MET A 4 12.10 6.85 -8.21
C MET A 4 12.04 7.71 -6.95
N LEU A 5 12.96 8.66 -6.82
CA LEU A 5 12.97 9.62 -5.71
C LEU A 5 11.80 10.61 -5.83
N PHE A 6 11.50 11.11 -7.03
CA PHE A 6 10.34 11.98 -7.24
C PHE A 6 9.01 11.27 -6.99
N VAL A 7 8.84 10.03 -7.45
CA VAL A 7 7.63 9.25 -7.16
C VAL A 7 7.50 8.98 -5.66
N SER A 8 8.60 8.66 -4.97
CA SER A 8 8.58 8.46 -3.52
C SER A 8 8.28 9.76 -2.76
N LEU A 9 8.77 10.90 -3.26
CA LEU A 9 8.52 12.23 -2.69
C LEU A 9 7.07 12.66 -2.92
N GLU A 10 6.51 12.45 -4.11
CA GLU A 10 5.11 12.74 -4.42
C GLU A 10 4.16 11.91 -3.56
N VAL A 11 4.44 10.61 -3.43
CA VAL A 11 3.66 9.71 -2.56
C VAL A 11 3.75 10.17 -1.10
N SER A 12 4.95 10.51 -0.63
CA SER A 12 5.16 10.98 0.74
C SER A 12 4.48 12.33 0.98
N LEU A 13 4.54 13.26 0.01
CA LEU A 13 3.88 14.56 0.08
C LEU A 13 2.36 14.42 0.07
N ALA A 14 1.82 13.51 -0.75
CA ALA A 14 0.39 13.20 -0.76
C ALA A 14 -0.06 12.64 0.59
N VAL A 15 0.66 11.66 1.15
CA VAL A 15 0.31 11.10 2.46
C VAL A 15 0.46 12.16 3.58
N LEU A 16 1.49 12.99 3.54
CA LEU A 16 1.68 14.09 4.50
C LEU A 16 0.56 15.15 4.40
N ALA A 17 0.18 15.55 3.18
CA ALA A 17 -0.93 16.46 2.97
C ALA A 17 -2.24 15.88 3.53
N VAL A 18 -2.47 14.57 3.37
CA VAL A 18 -3.63 13.89 3.95
C VAL A 18 -3.56 13.86 5.47
N LEU A 19 -2.40 13.54 6.04
CA LEU A 19 -2.24 13.56 7.48
C LEU A 19 -2.49 14.97 8.05
N ALA A 20 -2.05 16.02 7.36
CA ALA A 20 -2.28 17.42 7.73
C ALA A 20 -3.73 17.89 7.54
N VAL A 21 -4.39 17.47 6.46
CA VAL A 21 -5.78 17.83 6.17
C VAL A 21 -6.77 16.98 6.96
N SER A 22 -6.41 15.75 7.35
CA SER A 22 -7.29 14.85 8.10
C SER A 22 -7.86 15.48 9.37
N PRO A 23 -7.10 16.11 10.29
CA PRO A 23 -7.67 16.73 11.49
C PRO A 23 -8.61 17.91 11.16
N LEU A 24 -8.38 18.62 10.06
CA LEU A 24 -9.22 19.75 9.62
C LEU A 24 -10.53 19.25 8.99
N LEU A 25 -10.45 18.23 8.14
CA LEU A 25 -11.61 17.61 7.49
C LEU A 25 -12.49 16.87 8.51
N MET A 26 -11.86 16.27 9.52
CA MET A 26 -12.52 15.60 10.64
C MET A 26 -13.38 16.54 11.50
N ARG A 27 -13.14 17.85 11.47
CA ARG A 27 -13.95 18.85 12.17
C ARG A 27 -15.26 19.20 11.46
N ARG A 28 -15.36 18.92 10.15
CA ARG A 28 -16.47 19.38 9.29
C ARG A 28 -17.34 18.26 8.71
N TYR A 29 -16.85 17.02 8.63
CA TYR A 29 -17.55 15.93 7.91
C TYR A 29 -18.00 14.77 8.82
N SER A 30 -19.13 14.16 8.43
CA SER A 30 -19.76 13.04 9.14
C SER A 30 -18.84 11.82 9.23
N ARG A 31 -18.92 11.09 10.36
CA ARG A 31 -18.04 9.96 10.76
C ARG A 31 -17.86 8.88 9.69
N LYS A 32 -18.82 8.71 8.77
CA LYS A 32 -18.73 7.79 7.61
C LYS A 32 -17.67 8.19 6.58
N TRP A 33 -17.35 9.48 6.44
CA TRP A 33 -16.38 9.96 5.45
C TRP A 33 -14.95 9.54 5.77
N ARG A 34 -14.60 9.40 7.05
CA ARG A 34 -13.27 8.96 7.50
C ARG A 34 -12.89 7.61 6.87
N TYR A 35 -13.83 6.67 6.83
CA TYR A 35 -13.65 5.37 6.19
C TYR A 35 -13.33 5.50 4.70
N TRP A 36 -14.12 6.28 3.97
CA TRP A 36 -13.95 6.46 2.53
C TRP A 36 -12.68 7.23 2.15
N VAL A 37 -12.29 8.23 2.96
CA VAL A 37 -11.06 8.99 2.77
C VAL A 37 -9.85 8.06 2.80
N TRP A 38 -9.71 7.28 3.87
CA TRP A 38 -8.60 6.33 3.99
C TRP A 38 -8.62 5.25 2.92
N LEU A 39 -9.81 4.74 2.56
CA LEU A 39 -9.94 3.75 1.49
C LEU A 39 -9.50 4.31 0.14
N LEU A 40 -9.95 5.53 -0.21
CA LEU A 40 -9.56 6.20 -1.44
C LEU A 40 -8.05 6.40 -1.51
N PHE A 41 -7.41 6.79 -0.40
CA PHE A 41 -5.97 6.93 -0.34
C PHE A 41 -5.24 5.61 -0.48
N ALA A 42 -5.69 4.55 0.21
CA ALA A 42 -5.10 3.23 0.08
C ALA A 42 -5.19 2.72 -1.37
N VAL A 43 -6.35 2.86 -2.02
CA VAL A 43 -6.52 2.50 -3.44
C VAL A 43 -5.63 3.37 -4.34
N ARG A 44 -5.56 4.68 -4.10
CA ARG A 44 -4.70 5.59 -4.87
C ARG A 44 -3.21 5.25 -4.74
N LEU A 45 -2.77 4.76 -3.57
CA LEU A 45 -1.40 4.29 -3.33
C LEU A 45 -1.09 2.99 -4.06
N MET A 46 -2.10 2.15 -4.30
CA MET A 46 -1.95 0.90 -5.05
C MET A 46 -1.82 1.12 -6.56
N ILE A 47 -2.25 2.28 -7.08
CA ILE A 47 -2.14 2.62 -8.50
C ILE A 47 -0.80 3.32 -8.74
N PRO A 48 0.21 2.64 -9.33
CA PRO A 48 1.46 3.28 -9.70
C PRO A 48 1.18 4.37 -10.76
N TYR A 49 1.47 5.62 -10.43
CA TYR A 49 1.20 6.78 -11.28
C TYR A 49 2.28 6.90 -12.38
N ARG A 50 2.28 5.94 -13.30
CA ARG A 50 3.00 5.94 -14.58
C ARG A 50 2.27 5.01 -15.56
N LEU A 51 1.04 5.33 -15.92
CA LEU A 51 0.51 4.91 -17.22
C LEU A 51 1.22 5.80 -18.26
N GLU A 52 2.47 5.46 -18.57
CA GLU A 52 3.10 5.96 -19.78
C GLU A 52 2.31 5.36 -20.94
N LEU A 53 1.30 6.09 -21.42
CA LEU A 53 0.71 5.81 -22.71
C LEU A 53 1.87 5.78 -23.71
N PRO A 54 1.99 4.75 -24.57
CA PRO A 54 3.06 4.70 -25.55
C PRO A 54 3.06 6.02 -26.32
N ALA A 55 4.22 6.68 -26.36
CA ALA A 55 4.39 7.95 -27.05
C ALA A 55 3.75 7.85 -28.44
N ALA A 56 2.94 8.84 -28.79
CA ALA A 56 2.24 8.89 -30.07
C ALA A 56 3.24 8.56 -31.20
N PRO A 57 2.91 7.68 -32.15
CA PRO A 57 3.88 7.11 -33.10
C PRO A 57 4.36 8.08 -34.19
N VAL A 58 4.17 9.39 -34.00
CA VAL A 58 4.54 10.41 -34.99
C VAL A 58 5.60 11.33 -34.38
N SER A 59 6.86 10.94 -34.57
CA SER A 59 8.00 11.86 -34.49
C SER A 59 8.02 12.72 -35.75
N VAL A 60 7.53 13.96 -35.67
CA VAL A 60 7.80 14.95 -36.71
C VAL A 60 9.25 15.38 -36.55
N SER A 61 10.13 14.90 -37.43
CA SER A 61 11.50 15.39 -37.54
C SER A 61 11.45 16.83 -38.04
N VAL A 62 11.59 17.79 -37.14
CA VAL A 62 11.85 19.17 -37.51
C VAL A 62 13.28 19.20 -38.07
N PRO A 63 13.50 19.64 -39.33
CA PRO A 63 14.82 19.64 -39.92
C PRO A 63 15.74 20.58 -39.15
N GLU A 64 16.90 20.06 -38.76
CA GLU A 64 18.01 20.78 -38.17
C GLU A 64 18.45 21.86 -39.17
N ILE A 65 18.27 23.13 -38.81
CA ILE A 65 18.77 24.25 -39.60
C ILE A 65 20.29 24.12 -39.60
N ILE A 66 20.85 23.67 -40.72
CA ILE A 66 22.29 23.68 -40.96
C ILE A 66 22.73 25.14 -40.84
N THR A 67 23.38 25.47 -39.73
CA THR A 67 24.05 26.76 -39.59
C THR A 67 25.31 26.65 -40.42
N VAL A 68 25.22 27.07 -41.69
CA VAL A 68 26.41 27.21 -42.54
C VAL A 68 27.22 28.36 -41.96
N THR A 69 28.20 28.03 -41.13
CA THR A 69 29.25 28.98 -40.75
C THR A 69 30.08 29.22 -42.01
N THR A 70 29.77 30.27 -42.76
CA THR A 70 30.64 30.81 -43.80
C THR A 70 31.93 31.28 -43.12
N VAL A 71 32.96 30.44 -43.16
CA VAL A 71 34.32 30.87 -42.83
C VAL A 71 34.78 31.76 -43.96
N THR A 72 35.03 33.02 -43.63
CA THR A 72 35.57 34.07 -44.48
C THR A 72 36.90 33.65 -45.10
N GLU A 73 36.99 33.80 -46.43
CA GLU A 73 38.20 33.65 -47.22
C GLU A 73 39.26 34.69 -46.82
N GLU A 74 40.46 34.24 -46.51
CA GLU A 74 41.69 35.01 -46.73
C GLU A 74 42.83 34.06 -47.14
N GLY A 75 43.28 34.18 -48.39
CA GLY A 75 44.70 34.08 -48.72
C GLY A 75 45.24 32.78 -49.33
N ALA A 76 45.54 32.86 -50.63
CA ALA A 76 46.63 32.22 -51.38
C ALA A 76 46.38 30.87 -52.09
N GLU A 77 46.23 30.96 -53.42
CA GLU A 77 46.55 29.93 -54.43
C GLU A 77 47.93 30.23 -55.10
N PRO A 78 48.47 29.42 -56.06
CA PRO A 78 48.21 28.02 -56.49
C PRO A 78 49.51 27.17 -56.39
N ILE A 79 49.69 25.89 -56.80
CA ILE A 79 49.80 25.25 -58.14
C ILE A 79 50.03 23.70 -57.96
N PRO A 80 50.09 22.80 -58.98
CA PRO A 80 49.02 22.09 -59.71
C PRO A 80 49.01 20.54 -59.60
N GLU A 81 47.83 19.97 -59.88
CA GLU A 81 47.52 18.80 -60.74
C GLU A 81 48.54 17.64 -60.91
N THR A 82 48.19 16.44 -60.41
CA THR A 82 48.60 15.13 -60.99
C THR A 82 47.54 14.07 -60.66
N ALA A 83 47.24 13.25 -61.66
CA ALA A 83 46.06 12.39 -61.83
C ALA A 83 46.13 10.98 -61.19
N ALA A 84 44.93 10.41 -60.97
CA ALA A 84 44.53 8.99 -60.85
C ALA A 84 45.15 8.16 -59.69
N GLU A 85 44.39 7.42 -58.86
CA GLU A 85 43.50 6.29 -59.18
C GLU A 85 42.33 6.11 -58.16
N PRO A 86 41.22 5.40 -58.51
CA PRO A 86 40.14 5.06 -57.60
C PRO A 86 40.33 3.68 -56.94
N GLY A 87 40.62 3.64 -55.64
CA GLY A 87 40.67 2.41 -54.84
C GLY A 87 39.32 2.09 -54.16
N PRO A 88 38.84 0.83 -54.18
CA PRO A 88 37.52 0.47 -53.64
C PRO A 88 37.56 0.12 -52.15
N ARG A 89 36.56 0.63 -51.42
CA ARG A 89 35.97 0.10 -50.17
C ARG A 89 36.90 -0.07 -48.97
N ASP A 90 36.59 0.65 -47.89
CA ASP A 90 36.17 -0.09 -46.70
C ASP A 90 35.02 0.61 -45.97
N LYS A 91 33.91 -0.12 -45.86
CA LYS A 91 32.79 0.26 -45.02
C LYS A 91 33.15 -0.27 -43.65
N THR A 92 33.71 0.57 -42.78
CA THR A 92 33.81 0.25 -41.35
C THR A 92 32.39 0.31 -40.77
N GLY A 93 31.60 -0.70 -41.10
CA GLY A 93 30.37 -1.03 -40.42
C GLY A 93 30.74 -1.27 -38.97
N THR A 94 30.26 -0.37 -38.11
CA THR A 94 30.28 -0.58 -36.67
C THR A 94 29.49 -1.86 -36.39
N VAL A 95 30.19 -2.99 -36.27
CA VAL A 95 29.63 -4.20 -35.66
C VAL A 95 29.47 -3.86 -34.18
N ARG A 96 28.35 -3.20 -33.85
CA ARG A 96 27.85 -3.13 -32.48
C ARG A 96 27.45 -4.57 -32.15
N THR A 97 28.34 -5.23 -31.42
CA THR A 97 28.18 -6.62 -31.00
C THR A 97 26.86 -6.75 -30.26
N ALA A 98 26.08 -7.77 -30.62
CA ALA A 98 24.85 -8.14 -29.95
C ALA A 98 25.01 -8.38 -28.42
N ASP A 99 26.26 -8.44 -27.93
CA ASP A 99 26.66 -8.59 -26.54
C ASP A 99 26.35 -7.39 -25.63
N GLU A 100 26.32 -6.15 -26.15
CA GLU A 100 25.92 -4.99 -25.31
C GLU A 100 24.43 -5.06 -24.91
N THR A 101 23.60 -5.69 -25.76
CA THR A 101 22.16 -5.88 -25.53
C THR A 101 21.85 -6.89 -24.43
N ARG A 102 22.77 -7.82 -24.12
CA ARG A 102 22.54 -8.87 -23.08
C ARG A 102 23.02 -8.46 -21.69
N ARG A 103 23.96 -7.51 -21.57
CA ARG A 103 24.49 -7.05 -20.27
C ARG A 103 23.79 -5.83 -19.70
N ALA A 104 22.96 -5.16 -20.49
CA ALA A 104 21.96 -4.24 -19.97
C ALA A 104 20.75 -5.02 -19.43
N ILE A 105 20.92 -5.76 -18.32
CA ILE A 105 19.79 -5.85 -17.38
C ILE A 105 19.60 -4.41 -16.95
N ASP A 106 18.72 -3.70 -17.67
CA ASP A 106 18.39 -2.31 -17.46
C ASP A 106 18.17 -2.12 -15.96
N VAL A 107 18.99 -1.31 -15.30
CA VAL A 107 18.95 -1.12 -13.83
C VAL A 107 17.54 -0.73 -13.37
N ARG A 108 16.75 -0.11 -14.26
CA ARG A 108 15.32 0.16 -14.07
C ARG A 108 14.48 -1.12 -14.00
N SER A 109 14.70 -2.08 -14.89
CA SER A 109 14.02 -3.39 -14.87
C SER A 109 14.34 -4.20 -13.60
N ALA A 110 15.61 -4.21 -13.17
CA ALA A 110 16.03 -4.85 -11.92
C ALA A 110 15.32 -4.25 -10.69
N GLY A 111 15.11 -2.94 -10.67
CA GLY A 111 14.39 -2.25 -9.59
C GLY A 111 12.93 -2.69 -9.44
N ILE A 112 12.23 -2.98 -10.56
CA ILE A 112 10.84 -3.48 -10.52
C ILE A 112 10.79 -4.87 -9.88
N PHE A 113 11.71 -5.76 -10.24
CA PHE A 113 11.77 -7.10 -9.64
C PHE A 113 12.09 -7.06 -8.15
N VAL A 114 13.05 -6.23 -7.73
CA VAL A 114 13.37 -6.04 -6.29
C VAL A 114 12.17 -5.46 -5.54
N TRP A 115 11.52 -4.44 -6.10
CA TRP A 115 10.33 -3.84 -5.51
C TRP A 115 9.19 -4.85 -5.37
N ALA A 116 8.88 -5.60 -6.44
CA ALA A 116 7.81 -6.60 -6.46
C ALA A 116 8.12 -7.76 -5.51
N ALA A 117 9.37 -8.22 -5.46
CA ALA A 117 9.81 -9.24 -4.51
C ALA A 117 9.65 -8.77 -3.07
N GLY A 118 10.02 -7.53 -2.75
CA GLY A 118 9.82 -6.95 -1.42
C GLY A 118 8.34 -6.86 -1.04
N ALA A 119 7.48 -6.39 -1.94
CA ALA A 119 6.04 -6.31 -1.72
C ALA A 119 5.41 -7.71 -1.52
N ALA A 120 5.79 -8.68 -2.35
CA ALA A 120 5.32 -10.06 -2.27
C ALA A 120 5.81 -10.74 -0.98
N ALA A 121 7.07 -10.55 -0.59
CA ALA A 121 7.61 -11.07 0.66
C ALA A 121 6.88 -10.47 1.87
N PHE A 122 6.67 -9.15 1.89
CA PHE A 122 5.95 -8.47 2.97
C PHE A 122 4.51 -9.00 3.10
N PHE A 123 3.76 -9.06 1.99
CA PHE A 123 2.41 -9.59 1.99
C PHE A 123 2.38 -11.09 2.36
N GLY A 124 3.35 -11.85 1.86
CA GLY A 124 3.52 -13.28 2.13
C GLY A 124 3.77 -13.57 3.61
N VAL A 125 4.61 -12.78 4.28
CA VAL A 125 4.86 -12.89 5.74
C VAL A 125 3.57 -12.65 6.53
N HIS A 126 2.79 -11.62 6.20
CA HIS A 126 1.52 -11.35 6.88
C HIS A 126 0.48 -12.45 6.64
N THR A 127 0.40 -12.95 5.40
CA THR A 127 -0.48 -14.05 5.04
C THR A 127 -0.07 -15.33 5.76
N ALA A 128 1.23 -15.64 5.83
CA ALA A 128 1.77 -16.76 6.57
C ALA A 128 1.49 -16.64 8.08
N ALA A 129 1.68 -15.45 8.67
CA ALA A 129 1.35 -15.20 10.06
C ALA A 129 -0.14 -15.45 10.36
N TYR A 130 -1.04 -14.97 9.49
CA TYR A 130 -2.47 -15.24 9.58
C TYR A 130 -2.79 -16.74 9.45
N MET A 131 -2.17 -17.45 8.51
CA MET A 131 -2.36 -18.90 8.34
C MET A 131 -1.84 -19.68 9.55
N VAL A 132 -0.69 -19.31 10.11
CA VAL A 132 -0.13 -19.92 11.31
C VAL A 132 -1.03 -19.65 12.52
N PHE A 133 -1.49 -18.42 12.72
CA PHE A 133 -2.46 -18.08 13.77
C PHE A 133 -3.71 -18.96 13.67
N ARG A 134 -4.32 -19.03 12.48
CA ARG A 134 -5.52 -19.84 12.25
C ARG A 134 -5.28 -21.33 12.51
N ARG A 135 -4.14 -21.88 12.09
CA ARG A 135 -3.77 -23.28 12.35
C ARG A 135 -3.51 -23.55 13.84
N ARG A 136 -2.91 -22.59 14.56
CA ARG A 136 -2.63 -22.72 16.01
C ARG A 136 -3.89 -22.65 16.87
N VAL A 137 -4.87 -21.86 16.46
CA VAL A 137 -6.12 -21.66 17.22
C VAL A 137 -7.15 -22.75 16.92
N LYS A 138 -7.23 -23.24 15.68
CA LYS A 138 -8.25 -24.21 15.23
C LYS A 138 -8.47 -25.42 16.17
N PRO A 139 -7.44 -26.08 16.73
CA PRO A 139 -7.64 -27.24 17.62
C PRO A 139 -8.26 -26.89 18.98
N TYR A 140 -8.18 -25.63 19.40
CA TYR A 140 -8.63 -25.13 20.70
C TYR A 140 -9.94 -24.34 20.59
N LEU A 141 -10.61 -24.40 19.44
CA LEU A 141 -11.89 -23.75 19.22
C LEU A 141 -13.01 -24.60 19.81
N VAL A 142 -13.71 -24.05 20.79
CA VAL A 142 -14.94 -24.62 21.33
C VAL A 142 -16.11 -23.86 20.74
N HIS A 143 -17.03 -24.56 20.06
CA HIS A 143 -18.22 -23.94 19.51
C HIS A 143 -19.16 -23.49 20.64
N GLU A 144 -19.59 -22.24 20.61
CA GLU A 144 -20.51 -21.68 21.60
C GLU A 144 -21.89 -21.41 20.98
N SER A 145 -21.92 -20.73 19.83
CA SER A 145 -23.15 -20.47 19.07
C SER A 145 -22.84 -20.22 17.59
N GLU A 146 -23.85 -19.90 16.79
CA GLU A 146 -23.68 -19.66 15.35
C GLU A 146 -22.61 -18.60 15.08
N HIS A 147 -21.52 -19.00 14.42
CA HIS A 147 -20.34 -18.16 14.14
C HIS A 147 -19.52 -17.69 15.36
N VAL A 148 -19.86 -18.08 16.59
CA VAL A 148 -19.15 -17.70 17.83
C VAL A 148 -18.45 -18.91 18.46
N TYR A 149 -17.17 -18.73 18.76
CA TYR A 149 -16.29 -19.76 19.30
C TYR A 149 -15.50 -19.22 20.49
N ARG A 150 -15.11 -20.09 21.42
CA ARG A 150 -14.22 -19.76 22.53
C ARG A 150 -12.84 -20.37 22.32
N CYS A 151 -11.79 -19.67 22.75
CA CYS A 151 -10.44 -20.18 22.72
C CYS A 151 -9.57 -19.65 23.86
N ALA A 152 -8.95 -20.56 24.62
CA ALA A 152 -8.01 -20.24 25.69
C ALA A 152 -6.70 -19.56 25.21
N ARG A 153 -6.38 -19.65 23.91
CA ARG A 153 -5.09 -19.21 23.35
C ARG A 153 -5.10 -17.77 22.83
N ILE A 154 -6.24 -17.09 22.89
CA ILE A 154 -6.37 -15.69 22.50
C ILE A 154 -6.64 -14.85 23.74
N GLU A 155 -6.17 -13.61 23.73
CA GLU A 155 -6.27 -12.69 24.87
C GLU A 155 -7.36 -11.64 24.69
N SER A 156 -7.84 -11.47 23.46
CA SER A 156 -8.82 -10.47 23.07
C SER A 156 -9.78 -11.07 22.05
N PRO A 157 -11.06 -10.67 22.04
CA PRO A 157 -12.00 -11.04 20.99
C PRO A 157 -11.43 -10.74 19.61
N VAL A 158 -11.62 -11.66 18.68
CA VAL A 158 -11.16 -11.49 17.29
C VAL A 158 -12.18 -12.01 16.30
N LEU A 159 -12.51 -11.17 15.32
CA LEU A 159 -13.19 -11.58 14.10
C LEU A 159 -12.19 -12.18 13.11
N VAL A 160 -12.44 -13.41 12.63
CA VAL A 160 -11.63 -14.11 11.63
C VAL A 160 -12.49 -14.47 10.42
N GLY A 161 -11.91 -14.35 9.22
CA GLY A 161 -12.55 -14.74 7.97
C GLY A 161 -13.18 -13.59 7.18
N PHE A 162 -13.19 -13.72 5.86
CA PHE A 162 -13.68 -12.71 4.91
C PHE A 162 -15.09 -12.97 4.37
N ILE A 163 -15.49 -14.24 4.30
CA ILE A 163 -16.76 -14.70 3.70
C ILE A 163 -17.63 -15.40 4.75
N LYS A 164 -17.01 -16.25 5.58
CA LYS A 164 -17.66 -16.90 6.73
C LYS A 164 -17.02 -16.33 7.99
N PRO A 165 -17.69 -15.41 8.72
CA PRO A 165 -17.13 -14.82 9.92
C PRO A 165 -17.03 -15.88 11.01
N MET A 166 -16.00 -15.76 11.80
CA MET A 166 -15.76 -16.56 13.00
C MET A 166 -15.35 -15.58 14.09
N ILE A 167 -16.27 -15.32 15.03
CA ILE A 167 -16.00 -14.51 16.21
C ILE A 167 -15.39 -15.45 17.24
N ILE A 168 -14.15 -15.20 17.62
CA ILE A 168 -13.45 -16.00 18.62
C ILE A 168 -13.32 -15.15 19.88
N LEU A 169 -13.88 -15.63 20.98
CA LEU A 169 -13.83 -15.01 22.29
C LEU A 169 -12.73 -15.66 23.15
N PRO A 170 -11.97 -14.87 23.92
CA PRO A 170 -11.03 -15.43 24.88
C PRO A 170 -11.79 -16.16 26.00
N GLU A 171 -11.13 -17.12 26.63
CA GLU A 171 -11.66 -17.76 27.83
C GLU A 171 -11.46 -16.81 29.02
N ALA A 172 -12.46 -15.97 29.24
CA ALA A 172 -12.51 -15.01 30.33
C ALA A 172 -13.91 -14.96 30.94
N ASP A 173 -13.98 -14.61 32.23
CA ASP A 173 -15.23 -14.50 32.97
C ASP A 173 -15.97 -13.20 32.58
N TYR A 174 -16.74 -13.31 31.49
CA TYR A 174 -17.70 -12.29 31.06
C TYR A 174 -19.08 -12.64 31.59
N SER A 175 -19.79 -11.65 32.12
CA SER A 175 -21.24 -11.79 32.32
C SER A 175 -21.94 -11.91 30.97
N ASP A 176 -23.19 -12.37 30.97
CA ASP A 176 -23.96 -12.52 29.73
C ASP A 176 -24.16 -11.18 29.01
N GLU A 177 -24.38 -10.10 29.76
CA GLU A 177 -24.47 -8.72 29.24
C GLU A 177 -23.14 -8.25 28.62
N GLU A 178 -22.01 -8.52 29.29
CA GLU A 178 -20.69 -8.18 28.75
C GLU A 178 -20.42 -8.95 27.44
N ARG A 179 -20.81 -10.23 27.40
CA ARG A 179 -20.65 -11.08 26.22
C ARG A 179 -21.47 -10.56 25.05
N GLU A 180 -22.74 -10.19 25.28
CA GLU A 180 -23.60 -9.63 24.25
C GLU A 180 -23.00 -8.34 23.66
N ILE A 181 -22.48 -7.47 24.51
CA ILE A 181 -21.80 -6.23 24.10
C ILE A 181 -20.59 -6.52 23.22
N ILE A 182 -19.74 -7.47 23.64
CA ILE A 182 -18.53 -7.86 22.88
C ILE A 182 -18.91 -8.45 21.52
N VAL A 183 -19.86 -9.38 21.50
CA VAL A 183 -20.31 -10.00 20.24
C VAL A 183 -20.93 -8.96 19.31
N LYS A 184 -21.72 -8.01 19.83
CA LYS A 184 -22.28 -6.90 19.05
C LYS A 184 -21.19 -6.03 18.43
N HIS A 185 -20.10 -5.77 19.15
CA HIS A 185 -18.93 -5.06 18.63
C HIS A 185 -18.28 -5.81 17.45
N GLU A 186 -17.95 -7.09 17.64
CA GLU A 186 -17.34 -7.92 16.59
C GLU A 186 -18.26 -8.11 15.37
N LEU A 187 -19.57 -8.24 15.61
CA LEU A 187 -20.57 -8.33 14.55
C LEU A 187 -20.67 -7.01 13.75
N THR A 188 -20.45 -5.87 14.40
CA THR A 188 -20.43 -4.57 13.72
C THR A 188 -19.27 -4.48 12.73
N HIS A 189 -18.10 -5.00 13.08
CA HIS A 189 -16.98 -5.13 12.13
C HIS A 189 -17.32 -6.02 10.94
N TRP A 190 -18.04 -7.12 11.18
CA TRP A 190 -18.49 -8.01 10.11
C TRP A 190 -19.47 -7.31 9.16
N GLN A 191 -20.54 -6.69 9.69
CA GLN A 191 -21.55 -5.99 8.91
C GLN A 191 -20.95 -4.88 8.04
N ARG A 192 -19.91 -4.22 8.53
CA ARG A 192 -19.21 -3.12 7.84
C ARG A 192 -18.09 -3.59 6.91
N ARG A 193 -17.83 -4.90 6.82
CA ARG A 193 -16.75 -5.49 6.01
C ARG A 193 -15.37 -4.95 6.37
N ASP A 194 -15.14 -4.69 7.65
CA ASP A 194 -13.89 -4.08 8.13
C ASP A 194 -12.67 -4.96 7.85
N MET A 195 -12.85 -6.28 7.74
CA MET A 195 -11.80 -7.21 7.32
C MET A 195 -11.30 -6.93 5.89
N TRP A 196 -12.21 -6.62 4.94
CA TRP A 196 -11.84 -6.26 3.57
C TRP A 196 -11.11 -4.93 3.52
N TYR A 197 -11.53 -3.97 4.34
CA TYR A 197 -10.85 -2.70 4.48
C TYR A 197 -9.43 -2.86 5.03
N LYS A 198 -9.25 -3.66 6.10
CA LYS A 198 -7.92 -4.01 6.65
C LYS A 198 -7.03 -4.69 5.60
N LEU A 199 -7.61 -5.52 4.73
CA LEU A 199 -6.87 -6.13 3.60
C LEU A 199 -6.39 -5.08 2.58
N VAL A 200 -7.24 -4.12 2.18
CA VAL A 200 -6.82 -3.05 1.26
C VAL A 200 -5.68 -2.23 1.86
N LEU A 201 -5.76 -1.89 3.15
CA LEU A 201 -4.66 -1.21 3.85
C LEU A 201 -3.37 -2.05 3.87
N LEU A 202 -3.48 -3.36 4.09
CA LEU A 202 -2.33 -4.27 4.06
C LEU A 202 -1.68 -4.32 2.67
N ILE A 203 -2.48 -4.38 1.61
CA ILE A 203 -1.97 -4.38 0.23
C ILE A 203 -1.27 -3.05 -0.06
N ALA A 204 -1.89 -1.91 0.28
CA ALA A 204 -1.26 -0.61 0.14
C ALA A 204 0.06 -0.52 0.91
N ASN A 205 0.13 -1.06 2.14
CA ASN A 205 1.36 -1.11 2.91
C ASN A 205 2.42 -2.02 2.27
N SER A 206 2.00 -3.12 1.65
CA SER A 206 2.89 -4.06 0.97
C SER A 206 3.54 -3.43 -0.27
N VAL A 207 2.77 -2.70 -1.07
CA VAL A 207 3.25 -1.92 -2.23
C VAL A 207 4.30 -0.88 -1.79
N HIS A 208 4.13 -0.32 -0.60
CA HIS A 208 5.00 0.71 -0.03
C HIS A 208 5.81 0.21 1.18
N TRP A 209 6.24 -1.06 1.16
CA TRP A 209 6.89 -1.72 2.30
C TRP A 209 8.12 -0.97 2.85
N PHE A 210 8.78 -0.16 2.02
CA PHE A 210 9.95 0.65 2.39
C PHE A 210 9.59 2.03 2.97
N ASN A 211 8.34 2.48 2.88
CA ASN A 211 7.94 3.84 3.24
C ASN A 211 7.34 3.90 4.67
N PRO A 212 8.07 4.43 5.68
CA PRO A 212 7.60 4.49 7.07
C PRO A 212 6.32 5.32 7.27
N ILE A 213 6.04 6.29 6.39
CA ILE A 213 4.86 7.15 6.51
C ILE A 213 3.59 6.33 6.21
N VAL A 214 3.66 5.36 5.31
CA VAL A 214 2.53 4.47 5.00
C VAL A 214 2.18 3.59 6.20
N TYR A 215 3.17 3.16 7.00
CA TYR A 215 2.90 2.47 8.26
C TYR A 215 2.15 3.35 9.25
N VAL A 216 2.53 4.62 9.40
CA VAL A 216 1.82 5.58 10.26
C VAL A 216 0.38 5.79 9.78
N MET A 217 0.20 5.95 8.48
CA MET A 217 -1.12 6.07 7.85
C MET A 217 -2.00 4.83 8.14
N VAL A 218 -1.49 3.62 7.93
CA VAL A 218 -2.23 2.37 8.21
C VAL A 218 -2.59 2.26 9.69
N ARG A 219 -1.68 2.63 10.60
CA ARG A 219 -1.98 2.67 12.05
C ARG A 219 -3.09 3.67 12.37
N ARG A 220 -3.06 4.85 11.76
CA ARG A 220 -4.07 5.89 11.96
C ARG A 220 -5.44 5.48 11.40
N ALA A 221 -5.43 4.86 10.21
CA ALA A 221 -6.63 4.35 9.56
C ALA A 221 -7.28 3.21 10.36
N ASN A 222 -6.48 2.31 10.95
CA ASN A 222 -6.99 1.29 11.87
C ASN A 222 -7.58 1.92 13.14
N ALA A 223 -6.93 2.90 13.75
CA ALA A 223 -7.49 3.59 14.93
C ALA A 223 -8.83 4.28 14.61
N ASP A 224 -8.94 4.93 13.44
CA ASP A 224 -10.20 5.54 13.01
C ASP A 224 -11.28 4.50 12.72
N LEU A 225 -10.91 3.32 12.20
CA LEU A 225 -11.83 2.22 11.99
C LEU A 225 -12.48 1.78 13.30
N GLU A 226 -11.68 1.60 14.35
CA GLU A 226 -12.17 1.25 15.69
C GLU A 226 -13.10 2.34 16.26
N TYR A 227 -12.71 3.62 16.20
CA TYR A 227 -13.58 4.72 16.64
C TYR A 227 -14.92 4.75 15.91
N THR A 228 -14.93 4.50 14.60
CA THR A 228 -16.18 4.45 13.84
C THR A 228 -17.02 3.21 14.17
N CYS A 229 -16.40 2.13 14.62
CA CYS A 229 -17.07 0.91 15.08
C CYS A 229 -17.76 1.18 16.41
N ASP A 230 -17.01 1.71 17.39
CA ASP A 230 -17.55 2.11 18.69
C ASP A 230 -18.76 3.03 18.54
N ASP A 231 -18.60 4.09 17.74
CA ASP A 231 -19.66 5.04 17.43
C ASP A 231 -20.89 4.42 16.74
N ALA A 232 -20.70 3.34 15.99
CA ALA A 232 -21.80 2.62 15.34
C ALA A 232 -22.54 1.73 16.33
N VAL A 233 -21.84 1.05 17.23
CA VAL A 233 -22.41 0.15 18.25
C VAL A 233 -23.31 0.92 19.22
N VAL A 234 -22.87 2.11 19.66
CA VAL A 234 -23.58 2.92 20.65
C VAL A 234 -24.55 3.94 20.05
N ARG A 235 -24.75 3.93 18.74
CA ARG A 235 -25.60 4.92 18.07
C ARG A 235 -27.06 4.74 18.52
N GLY A 236 -27.66 5.82 19.03
CA GLY A 236 -29.04 5.80 19.49
C GLY A 236 -29.23 5.14 20.87
N SER A 237 -28.14 4.76 21.54
CA SER A 237 -28.16 4.28 22.91
C SER A 237 -28.13 5.43 23.91
N ASP A 238 -28.61 5.17 25.13
CA ASP A 238 -28.54 6.12 26.23
C ASP A 238 -27.11 6.28 26.80
N ALA A 239 -26.94 7.22 27.72
CA ALA A 239 -25.65 7.49 28.34
C ALA A 239 -25.15 6.33 29.22
N GLU A 240 -26.08 5.56 29.81
CA GLU A 240 -25.77 4.43 30.68
C GLU A 240 -25.15 3.27 29.89
N TYR A 241 -25.80 2.86 28.80
CA TYR A 241 -25.29 1.86 27.89
C TYR A 241 -23.94 2.27 27.29
N ARG A 242 -23.75 3.55 26.93
CA ARG A 242 -22.46 4.06 26.44
C ARG A 242 -21.33 3.89 27.46
N LYS A 243 -21.62 4.12 28.74
CA LYS A 243 -20.66 3.93 29.83
C LYS A 243 -20.37 2.45 30.03
N LEU A 244 -21.42 1.61 30.07
CA LEU A 244 -21.29 0.16 30.18
C LEU A 244 -20.43 -0.40 29.04
N TYR A 245 -20.78 -0.08 27.79
CA TYR A 245 -20.01 -0.42 26.59
C TYR A 245 -18.53 -0.06 26.74
N SER A 246 -18.24 1.19 27.11
CA SER A 246 -16.86 1.67 27.24
C SER A 246 -16.08 0.89 28.30
N MET A 247 -16.70 0.56 29.44
CA MET A 247 -16.08 -0.25 30.49
C MET A 247 -15.79 -1.67 30.00
N VAL A 248 -16.70 -2.30 29.26
CA VAL A 248 -16.52 -3.66 28.72
C VAL A 248 -15.38 -3.70 27.72
N ILE A 249 -15.33 -2.78 26.76
CA ILE A 249 -14.23 -2.71 25.77
C ILE A 249 -12.89 -2.40 26.46
N LEU A 250 -12.86 -1.56 27.50
CA LEU A 250 -11.65 -1.34 28.27
C LEU A 250 -11.22 -2.58 29.07
N LYS A 251 -12.17 -3.37 29.59
CA LYS A 251 -11.90 -4.65 30.27
C LYS A 251 -11.27 -5.65 29.29
N THR A 252 -11.77 -5.77 28.07
CA THR A 252 -11.20 -6.67 27.06
C THR A 252 -9.79 -6.24 26.63
N MET A 253 -9.52 -4.93 26.52
CA MET A 253 -8.17 -4.41 26.23
C MET A 253 -7.22 -4.51 27.44
N GLY A 254 -7.72 -4.33 28.66
CA GLY A 254 -6.94 -4.35 29.90
C GLY A 254 -6.41 -5.73 30.27
N SER A 255 -7.18 -6.79 29.99
CA SER A 255 -6.76 -8.19 30.19
C SER A 255 -5.51 -8.56 29.39
N VAL A 256 -5.31 -7.97 28.20
CA VAL A 256 -4.11 -8.14 27.35
C VAL A 256 -2.84 -7.58 28.02
N LYS A 257 -2.98 -6.52 28.83
CA LYS A 257 -1.84 -5.79 29.41
C LYS A 257 -1.35 -6.37 30.74
N ARG A 258 -2.22 -7.07 31.49
CA ARG A 258 -1.89 -7.64 32.81
C ARG A 258 -1.14 -8.98 32.76
N ARG A 259 -1.19 -9.71 31.64
CA ARG A 259 -0.54 -11.04 31.50
C ARG A 259 0.78 -11.02 30.73
N ASN A 260 1.12 -9.89 30.11
CA ASN A 260 2.43 -9.60 29.48
C ASN A 260 3.42 -8.89 30.43
N ARG A 261 3.14 -8.89 31.73
CA ARG A 261 4.06 -8.55 32.83
C ARG A 261 4.27 -9.79 33.68
#